data_AF-A0AAE0ZR30-F1
#
_entry.id   AF-A0AAE0ZR30-F1
#
_cell.length_a   1.000
_cell.length_b   1.000
_cell.length_c   1.000
_cell.angle_alpha   90.00
_cell.angle_beta   90.00
_cell.angle_gamma   90.00
#
_symmetry.space_group_name_H-M   'P 1'
#
loop_
_entity.id
_entity.type
_entity.pdbx_description
1 polymer ?
#
loop_
_entity_poly.entity_id
_entity_poly.type
_entity_poly.pdbx_seq_one_letter_code
_entity_poly.pdbx_strand_id
1 'polypeptide(L)'
;MSHFIVTVNCFALSHFNVTINCYGMSHFNVTVNCFALSHFNVTINCYGMSHFNVTVNCFALSHFNVTINCYGMSHFNVTVNCFALSHFNVTINCYGMSHFIVTVNCFALSHFNVTINCYGMSHFNVTINCYGMSHFNVTINCYGMSHFKCLFFRLYR
;
A
#
# COMPACT_ATOMS: atom_id res chain seq x y z
N MET A 1 13.59 1.30 22.39
CA MET A 1 12.93 0.72 21.20
C MET A 1 11.49 1.21 21.22
N SER A 2 11.13 2.10 20.30
CA SER A 2 9.80 2.68 20.23
C SER A 2 8.99 1.95 19.16
N HIS A 3 7.80 1.46 19.54
CA HIS A 3 6.88 0.75 18.65
C HIS A 3 5.60 1.56 18.49
N PHE A 4 5.12 1.69 17.27
CA PHE A 4 3.80 2.20 16.95
C PHE A 4 2.98 1.09 16.31
N ILE A 5 1.84 0.76 16.92
CA ILE A 5 0.95 -0.29 16.45
C ILE A 5 -0.47 0.27 16.41
N VAL A 6 -1.12 0.18 15.26
CA VAL A 6 -2.53 0.51 15.09
C VAL A 6 -3.24 -0.67 14.45
N THR A 7 -4.37 -1.05 15.05
CA THR A 7 -5.28 -2.05 14.49
C THR A 7 -6.67 -1.45 14.41
N VAL A 8 -7.28 -1.48 13.23
CA VAL A 8 -8.64 -0.99 13.01
C VAL A 8 -9.49 -2.10 12.39
N ASN A 9 -10.65 -2.34 12.97
CA ASN A 9 -11.67 -3.23 12.42
C ASN A 9 -12.98 -2.46 12.24
N CYS A 10 -13.50 -2.44 11.02
CA CYS A 10 -14.63 -1.63 10.57
C CYS A 10 -15.66 -2.56 9.91
N PHE A 11 -16.90 -2.57 10.40
CA PHE A 11 -17.93 -3.42 9.79
C PHE A 11 -18.74 -2.66 8.72
N ALA A 12 -19.38 -1.56 9.10
CA ALA A 12 -20.13 -0.71 8.19
C ALA A 12 -19.92 0.76 8.57
N LEU A 13 -19.31 1.52 7.67
CA LEU A 13 -19.09 2.96 7.81
C LEU A 13 -19.34 3.62 6.45
N SER A 14 -19.62 4.92 6.42
CA SER A 14 -19.63 5.66 5.14
C SER A 14 -18.22 6.06 4.74
N HIS A 15 -17.47 6.62 5.68
CA HIS A 15 -16.11 7.13 5.46
C HIS A 15 -15.15 6.64 6.53
N PHE A 16 -13.94 6.30 6.10
CA PHE A 16 -12.81 6.06 6.98
C PHE A 16 -11.61 6.86 6.46
N ASN A 17 -11.16 7.82 7.28
CA ASN A 17 -10.04 8.69 6.95
C ASN A 17 -9.00 8.61 8.07
N VAL A 18 -7.75 8.33 7.72
CA VAL A 18 -6.64 8.31 8.68
C VAL A 18 -5.44 9.04 8.10
N THR A 19 -4.83 9.88 8.93
CA THR A 19 -3.54 10.51 8.65
C THR A 19 -2.58 10.18 9.78
N ILE A 20 -1.42 9.63 9.43
CA ILE A 20 -0.39 9.26 10.41
C ILE A 20 0.94 9.91 10.00
N ASN A 21 1.56 10.61 10.94
CA ASN A 21 2.90 11.18 10.79
C ASN A 21 3.79 10.63 11.90
N CYS A 22 4.91 9.99 11.56
CA CYS A 22 5.82 9.38 12.54
C CYS A 22 7.30 9.64 12.23
N TYR A 23 8.10 9.80 13.28
CA TYR A 23 9.53 10.12 13.18
C TYR A 23 10.33 9.31 14.20
N GLY A 24 11.45 8.71 13.78
CA GLY A 24 12.44 8.13 14.69
C GLY A 24 11.94 6.94 15.50
N MET A 25 11.29 5.98 14.86
CA MET A 25 10.70 4.79 15.50
C MET A 25 11.45 3.53 15.12
N SER A 26 11.56 2.51 15.98
CA SER A 26 12.10 1.22 15.53
C SER A 26 11.08 0.48 14.67
N HIS A 27 9.83 0.36 15.14
CA HIS A 27 8.80 -0.38 14.40
C HIS A 27 7.51 0.43 14.24
N PHE A 28 6.96 0.38 13.03
CA PHE A 28 5.66 0.92 12.68
C PHE A 28 4.82 -0.17 12.03
N ASN A 29 3.70 -0.51 12.66
CA ASN A 29 2.77 -1.52 12.18
C ASN A 29 1.35 -0.96 12.14
N VAL A 30 0.70 -1.01 10.99
CA VAL A 30 -0.72 -0.66 10.84
C VAL A 30 -1.45 -1.83 10.19
N THR A 31 -2.54 -2.26 10.81
CA THR A 31 -3.45 -3.26 10.26
C THR A 31 -4.86 -2.67 10.19
N VAL A 32 -5.48 -2.73 9.02
CA VAL A 32 -6.86 -2.27 8.84
C VAL A 32 -7.68 -3.34 8.14
N ASN A 33 -8.80 -3.74 8.75
CA ASN A 33 -9.77 -4.66 8.16
C ASN A 33 -11.13 -3.99 8.09
N CYS A 34 -11.65 -3.78 6.88
CA CYS A 34 -12.98 -3.22 6.70
C CYS A 34 -13.88 -4.12 5.85
N PHE A 35 -15.13 -4.29 6.26
CA PHE A 35 -16.10 -5.10 5.52
C PHE A 35 -16.86 -4.28 4.47
N ALA A 36 -17.58 -3.23 4.87
CA ALA A 36 -18.32 -2.35 3.97
C ALA A 36 -18.05 -0.86 4.27
N LEU A 37 -17.66 -0.11 3.24
CA LEU A 37 -17.30 1.32 3.36
C LEU A 37 -17.53 2.03 2.02
N SER A 38 -18.06 3.25 1.99
CA SER A 38 -18.12 3.98 0.71
C SER A 38 -16.74 4.52 0.33
N HIS A 39 -16.04 5.12 1.29
CA HIS A 39 -14.72 5.73 1.06
C HIS A 39 -13.70 5.34 2.13
N PHE A 40 -12.55 4.87 1.67
CA PHE A 40 -11.37 4.61 2.49
C PHE A 40 -10.22 5.49 2.03
N ASN A 41 -9.75 6.40 2.88
CA ASN A 41 -8.59 7.25 2.59
C ASN A 41 -7.55 7.14 3.71
N VAL A 42 -6.33 6.80 3.35
CA VAL A 42 -5.22 6.74 4.30
C VAL A 42 -4.03 7.52 3.75
N THR A 43 -3.45 8.37 4.60
CA THR A 43 -2.20 9.07 4.32
C THR A 43 -1.20 8.77 5.42
N ILE A 44 -0.03 8.27 5.07
CA ILE A 44 1.03 7.94 6.02
C ILE A 44 2.32 8.63 5.58
N ASN A 45 2.92 9.43 6.47
CA ASN A 45 4.24 10.03 6.27
C ASN A 45 5.18 9.59 7.39
N CYS A 46 6.27 8.90 7.06
CA CYS A 46 7.19 8.41 8.07
C CYS A 46 8.67 8.62 7.73
N TYR A 47 9.47 8.90 8.76
CA TYR A 47 10.89 9.18 8.63
C TYR A 47 11.72 8.43 9.66
N GLY A 48 12.78 7.74 9.21
CA GLY A 48 13.79 7.13 10.06
C GLY A 48 13.23 5.97 10.89
N MET A 49 13.05 4.81 10.27
CA MET A 49 12.57 3.60 10.97
C MET A 49 13.32 2.34 10.57
N SER A 50 13.44 1.34 11.44
CA SER A 50 13.96 0.05 10.97
C SER A 50 12.88 -0.72 10.20
N HIS A 51 11.67 -0.85 10.74
CA HIS A 51 10.61 -1.62 10.08
C HIS A 51 9.31 -0.84 9.93
N PHE A 52 8.79 -0.83 8.71
CA PHE A 52 7.47 -0.32 8.36
C PHE A 52 6.63 -1.43 7.75
N ASN A 53 5.51 -1.76 8.38
CA ASN A 53 4.55 -2.73 7.87
C ASN A 53 3.15 -2.12 7.86
N VAL A 54 2.49 -2.19 6.71
CA VAL A 54 1.08 -1.84 6.57
C VAL A 54 0.35 -2.99 5.91
N THR A 55 -0.74 -3.44 6.54
CA THR A 55 -1.64 -4.45 6.00
C THR A 55 -3.05 -3.89 5.94
N VAL A 56 -3.68 -3.93 4.77
CA VAL A 56 -5.05 -3.47 4.58
C VAL A 56 -5.86 -4.55 3.89
N ASN A 57 -6.97 -4.94 4.50
CA ASN A 57 -7.95 -5.87 3.93
C ASN A 57 -9.31 -5.19 3.83
N CYS A 58 -9.91 -5.20 2.64
CA CYS A 58 -11.23 -4.61 2.41
C CYS A 58 -12.12 -5.54 1.59
N PHE A 59 -13.40 -5.68 1.96
CA PHE A 59 -14.32 -6.60 1.28
C PHE A 59 -15.28 -5.95 0.28
N ALA A 60 -15.75 -4.73 0.54
CA ALA A 60 -16.60 -3.99 -0.40
C ALA A 60 -16.42 -2.49 -0.19
N LEU A 61 -15.93 -1.77 -1.21
CA LEU A 61 -15.82 -0.31 -1.18
C LEU A 61 -16.23 0.35 -2.50
N SER A 62 -16.64 1.61 -2.46
CA SER A 62 -16.71 2.40 -3.71
C SER A 62 -15.32 2.95 -4.07
N HIS A 63 -14.64 3.57 -3.10
CA HIS A 63 -13.34 4.21 -3.31
C HIS A 63 -12.31 3.79 -2.25
N PHE A 64 -11.15 3.36 -2.73
CA PHE A 64 -9.97 3.08 -1.92
C PHE A 64 -8.81 3.97 -2.38
N ASN A 65 -8.33 4.86 -1.50
CA ASN A 65 -7.18 5.71 -1.75
C ASN A 65 -6.16 5.58 -0.63
N VAL A 66 -4.92 5.26 -0.99
CA VAL A 66 -3.80 5.21 -0.03
C VAL A 66 -2.62 5.99 -0.58
N THR A 67 -2.07 6.86 0.26
CA THR A 67 -0.83 7.59 -0.01
C THR A 67 0.18 7.31 1.09
N ILE A 68 1.36 6.82 0.72
CA ILE A 68 2.44 6.52 1.67
C ILE A 68 3.71 7.24 1.19
N ASN A 69 4.28 8.08 2.05
CA ASN A 69 5.56 8.73 1.83
C ASN A 69 6.53 8.34 2.95
N CYS A 70 7.64 7.69 2.60
CA CYS A 70 8.58 7.24 3.61
C CYS A 70 10.05 7.50 3.24
N TYR A 71 10.85 7.79 4.26
CA TYR A 71 12.27 8.12 4.10
C TYR A 71 13.12 7.41 5.14
N GLY A 72 14.20 6.76 4.68
CA GLY A 72 15.23 6.18 5.54
C GLY A 72 14.70 4.99 6.36
N MET A 73 14.54 3.83 5.73
CA MET A 73 14.13 2.62 6.44
C MET A 73 14.91 1.37 6.05
N SER A 74 15.14 0.42 6.95
CA SER A 74 15.71 -0.85 6.50
C SER A 74 14.66 -1.69 5.76
N HIS A 75 13.48 -1.89 6.34
CA HIS A 75 12.45 -2.72 5.72
C HIS A 75 11.12 -1.98 5.57
N PHE A 76 10.59 -2.03 4.35
CA PHE A 76 9.27 -1.53 4.00
C PHE A 76 8.43 -2.62 3.38
N ASN A 77 7.31 -2.94 4.04
CA ASN A 77 6.35 -3.92 3.56
C ASN A 77 4.95 -3.31 3.54
N VAL A 78 4.30 -3.37 2.39
CA VAL A 78 2.88 -3.03 2.26
C VAL A 78 2.14 -4.18 1.62
N THR A 79 1.07 -4.63 2.26
CA THR A 79 0.16 -5.64 1.73
C THR A 79 -1.25 -5.06 1.67
N VAL A 80 -1.87 -5.12 0.50
CA VAL A 80 -3.26 -4.68 0.30
C VAL A 80 -4.04 -5.79 -0.37
N ASN A 81 -5.13 -6.21 0.28
CA ASN A 81 -6.09 -7.15 -0.30
C ASN A 81 -7.47 -6.50 -0.37
N CYS A 82 -8.07 -6.51 -1.56
CA CYS A 82 -9.39 -5.94 -1.76
C CYS A 82 -10.29 -6.87 -2.57
N PHE A 83 -11.51 -7.06 -2.10
CA PHE A 83 -12.61 -7.68 -2.83
C PHE A 83 -13.59 -6.56 -3.19
N ALA A 84 -14.12 -6.58 -4.42
CA ALA A 84 -15.16 -5.69 -4.94
C ALA A 84 -14.98 -4.19 -4.65
N LEU A 85 -14.39 -3.44 -5.60
CA LEU A 85 -14.35 -1.97 -5.54
C LEU A 85 -14.75 -1.29 -6.84
N SER A 86 -15.19 -0.03 -6.80
CA SER A 86 -15.29 0.76 -8.04
C SER A 86 -13.93 1.35 -8.42
N HIS A 87 -13.24 1.98 -7.47
CA HIS A 87 -11.95 2.63 -7.70
C HIS A 87 -10.91 2.26 -6.65
N PHE A 88 -9.73 1.87 -7.13
CA PHE A 88 -8.55 1.60 -6.33
C PHE A 88 -7.40 2.50 -6.78
N ASN A 89 -6.91 3.35 -5.87
CA ASN A 89 -5.75 4.21 -6.12
C ASN A 89 -4.73 4.05 -4.98
N VAL A 90 -3.50 3.73 -5.33
CA VAL A 90 -2.39 3.70 -4.37
C VAL A 90 -1.22 4.50 -4.91
N THR A 91 -0.68 5.37 -4.08
CA THR A 91 0.55 6.13 -4.36
C THR A 91 1.57 5.88 -3.27
N ILE A 92 2.75 5.41 -3.65
CA ILE A 92 3.85 5.14 -2.72
C ILE A 92 5.09 5.88 -3.19
N ASN A 93 5.65 6.74 -2.35
CA ASN A 93 6.92 7.40 -2.58
C ASN A 93 7.90 7.02 -1.48
N CYS A 94 9.04 6.41 -1.84
CA CYS A 94 10.01 5.94 -0.85
C CYS A 94 11.45 6.25 -1.22
N TYR A 95 12.26 6.63 -0.23
CA TYR A 95 13.66 7.01 -0.42
C TYR A 95 14.56 6.36 0.63
N GLY A 96 15.65 5.74 0.17
CA GLY A 96 16.73 5.24 1.02
C GLY A 96 16.30 4.03 1.86
N MET A 97 16.25 2.84 1.26
CA MET A 97 15.92 1.61 1.96
C MET A 97 16.84 0.43 1.68
N SER A 98 16.84 -0.61 2.51
CA SER A 98 17.45 -1.88 2.09
C SER A 98 16.42 -2.75 1.38
N HIS A 99 15.24 -2.97 1.94
CA HIS A 99 14.21 -3.81 1.34
C HIS A 99 12.89 -3.08 1.16
N PHE A 100 12.37 -3.09 -0.06
CA PHE A 100 11.05 -2.62 -0.43
C PHE A 100 10.22 -3.76 -1.00
N ILE A 101 9.09 -4.04 -0.34
CA ILE A 101 8.16 -5.08 -0.75
C ILE A 101 6.74 -4.49 -0.76
N VAL A 102 6.08 -4.58 -1.91
CA VAL A 102 4.65 -4.24 -2.03
C VAL A 102 3.92 -5.41 -2.66
N THR A 103 2.84 -5.84 -2.02
CA THR A 103 1.92 -6.86 -2.53
C THR A 103 0.52 -6.28 -2.60
N VAL A 104 -0.10 -6.34 -3.78
CA VAL A 104 -1.48 -5.90 -3.98
C VAL A 104 -2.27 -7.03 -4.63
N ASN A 105 -3.33 -7.48 -3.97
CA ASN A 105 -4.27 -8.44 -4.52
C ASN A 105 -5.66 -7.81 -4.61
N CYS A 106 -6.25 -7.80 -5.79
CA CYS A 106 -7.57 -7.22 -5.99
C CYS A 106 -8.48 -8.08 -6.87
N PHE A 107 -9.75 -8.14 -6.51
CA PHE A 107 -10.77 -8.86 -7.28
C PHE A 107 -11.97 -7.95 -7.53
N ALA A 108 -12.46 -7.95 -8.78
CA ALA A 108 -13.63 -7.20 -9.25
C ALA A 108 -13.51 -5.69 -9.00
N LEU A 109 -12.80 -4.99 -9.89
CA LEU A 109 -12.66 -3.52 -9.83
C LEU A 109 -13.09 -2.84 -11.12
N SER A 110 -13.64 -1.63 -11.07
CA SER A 110 -13.82 -0.86 -12.31
C SER A 110 -12.50 -0.21 -12.75
N HIS A 111 -11.82 0.47 -11.82
CA HIS A 111 -10.55 1.17 -12.07
C HIS A 111 -9.50 0.81 -11.04
N PHE A 112 -8.30 0.49 -11.53
CA PHE A 112 -7.12 0.22 -10.71
C PHE A 112 -5.96 1.10 -11.16
N ASN A 113 -5.46 1.92 -10.24
CA ASN A 113 -4.28 2.76 -10.45
C ASN A 113 -3.29 2.57 -9.31
N VAL A 114 -2.05 2.23 -9.66
CA VAL A 114 -0.93 2.19 -8.70
C VAL A 114 0.22 3.01 -9.25
N THR A 115 0.74 3.91 -8.43
CA THR A 115 1.94 4.69 -8.71
C THR A 115 2.96 4.45 -7.62
N ILE A 116 4.15 4.00 -7.99
CA ILE A 116 5.26 3.74 -7.07
C ILE A 116 6.49 4.50 -7.58
N ASN A 117 6.98 5.43 -6.77
CA ASN A 117 8.25 6.13 -7.03
C ASN A 117 9.24 5.77 -5.93
N CYS A 118 10.40 5.23 -6.29
CA CYS A 118 11.38 4.82 -5.30
C CYS A 118 12.82 5.15 -5.70
N TYR A 119 13.63 5.52 -4.71
CA TYR A 119 15.04 5.88 -4.93
C TYR A 119 15.94 5.27 -3.86
N GLY A 120 17.04 4.65 -4.29
CA GLY A 120 18.10 4.15 -3.41
C GLY A 120 17.63 2.99 -2.55
N MET A 121 17.45 1.81 -3.16
CA MET A 121 17.06 0.59 -2.44
C MET A 121 17.96 -0.58 -2.81
N SER A 122 18.40 -1.45 -1.89
CA SER A 122 19.13 -2.64 -2.35
C SER A 122 18.21 -3.65 -3.04
N HIS A 123 17.08 -3.99 -2.42
CA HIS A 123 16.11 -4.93 -2.97
C HIS A 123 14.73 -4.31 -3.15
N PHE A 124 14.21 -4.41 -4.37
CA PHE A 124 12.87 -3.98 -4.74
C PHE A 124 12.04 -5.15 -5.27
N ASN A 125 10.88 -5.36 -4.66
CA ASN A 125 9.93 -6.38 -5.09
C ASN A 125 8.50 -5.83 -5.07
N VAL A 126 7.84 -5.83 -6.22
CA VAL A 126 6.42 -5.51 -6.33
C VAL A 126 5.68 -6.68 -6.97
N THR A 127 4.62 -7.13 -6.31
CA THR A 127 3.71 -8.13 -6.86
C THR A 127 2.30 -7.56 -6.85
N ILE A 128 1.65 -7.54 -8.01
CA ILE A 128 0.27 -7.09 -8.17
C ILE A 128 -0.50 -8.21 -8.88
N ASN A 129 -1.54 -8.72 -8.24
CA ASN A 129 -2.44 -9.70 -8.82
C ASN A 129 -3.86 -9.14 -8.84
N CYS A 130 -4.43 -9.00 -10.03
CA CYS A 130 -5.73 -8.40 -10.20
C CYS A 130 -6.61 -9.17 -11.18
N TYR A 131 -7.89 -9.29 -10.84
CA TYR A 131 -8.89 -9.98 -11.63
C TYR A 131 -10.14 -9.13 -11.83
N GLY A 132 -10.71 -9.17 -13.04
CA GLY A 132 -12.03 -8.60 -13.34
C GLY A 132 -12.03 -7.07 -13.29
N MET A 133 -11.26 -6.43 -14.17
CA MET A 133 -11.20 -4.96 -14.23
C MET A 133 -11.25 -4.37 -15.63
N SER A 134 -12.01 -3.27 -15.77
CA SER A 134 -12.08 -2.49 -17.01
C SER A 134 -10.79 -1.70 -17.26
N HIS A 135 -10.32 -0.94 -16.26
CA HIS A 135 -9.14 -0.08 -16.39
C HIS A 135 -8.05 -0.48 -15.41
N PHE A 136 -6.83 -0.57 -15.90
CA PHE A 136 -5.64 -0.93 -15.12
C PHE A 136 -4.48 -0.06 -15.56
N ASN A 137 -3.94 0.72 -14.63
CA ASN A 137 -2.74 1.50 -14.82
C ASN A 137 -1.78 1.25 -13.66
N VAL A 138 -0.53 0.92 -14.00
CA VAL A 138 0.54 0.79 -13.03
C VAL A 138 1.74 1.55 -13.57
N THR A 139 2.21 2.51 -12.78
CA THR A 139 3.42 3.29 -13.07
C THR A 139 4.41 3.04 -11.96
N ILE A 140 5.61 2.56 -12.31
CA ILE A 140 6.70 2.32 -11.38
C ILE A 140 7.95 3.03 -11.89
N ASN A 141 8.43 4.01 -11.15
CA ASN A 141 9.67 4.72 -11.42
C ASN A 141 10.66 4.43 -10.30
N CYS A 142 11.75 3.73 -10.61
CA CYS A 142 12.72 3.34 -9.60
C CYS A 142 14.15 3.57 -10.05
N TYR A 143 14.98 4.09 -9.14
CA TYR A 143 16.37 4.40 -9.41
C TYR A 143 17.28 3.95 -8.26
N GLY A 144 18.50 3.53 -8.60
CA GLY A 144 19.52 3.15 -7.63
C GLY A 144 19.18 1.85 -6.88
N MET A 145 19.02 0.75 -7.62
CA MET A 145 18.76 -0.57 -7.04
C MET A 145 19.76 -1.63 -7.46
N SER A 146 20.09 -2.56 -6.55
CA SER A 146 20.92 -3.73 -6.89
C SER A 146 20.07 -4.92 -7.36
N HIS A 147 18.87 -5.10 -6.80
CA HIS A 147 17.93 -6.13 -7.23
C HIS A 147 16.53 -5.56 -7.46
N PHE A 148 15.96 -5.86 -8.62
CA PHE A 148 14.64 -5.38 -9.04
C PHE A 148 13.77 -6.54 -9.51
N LYS A 149 12.56 -6.64 -8.95
CA LYS A 149 11.53 -7.61 -9.33
C LYS A 149 10.15 -6.97 -9.37
N CYS A 150 9.46 -7.13 -10.50
CA CYS A 150 8.05 -6.77 -10.66
C CYS A 150 7.28 -7.92 -11.28
N LEU A 151 6.15 -8.29 -10.67
CA LEU A 151 5.21 -9.28 -11.18
C LEU A 151 3.82 -8.67 -11.23
N PHE A 152 3.23 -8.64 -12.43
CA PHE A 152 1.87 -8.18 -12.66
C PHE A 152 1.05 -9.32 -13.27
N PHE A 153 0.04 -9.77 -12.55
CA PHE A 153 -0.95 -10.72 -13.06
C PHE A 153 -2.26 -9.98 -13.26
N ARG A 154 -2.73 -9.94 -14.51
CA ARG A 154 -4.04 -9.40 -14.88
C ARG A 154 -4.85 -10.48 -15.57
N LEU A 155 -5.96 -10.88 -14.98
CA LEU A 155 -6.90 -11.82 -15.56
C LEU A 155 -8.18 -11.09 -16.00
N TYR A 156 -8.49 -11.20 -17.29
CA TYR A 156 -9.72 -10.67 -17.87
C TYR A 156 -10.79 -11.77 -17.88
N ARG A 157 -11.91 -11.50 -17.25
CA ARG A 157 -13.22 -12.11 -17.53
C ARG A 157 -14.25 -11.01 -17.41
#